data_AF-A0A7J4UM88-F1
#
_entry.id   AF-A0A7J4UM88-F1
#
_cell.length_a   1.000
_cell.length_b   1.000
_cell.length_c   1.000
_cell.angle_alpha   90.00
_cell.angle_beta   90.00
_cell.angle_gamma   90.00
#
_symmetry.space_group_name_H-M   'P 1'
#
loop_
_entity.id
_entity.type
_entity.pdbx_description
1 polymer ?
#
loop_
_entity_poly.entity_id
_entity_poly.type
_entity_poly.pdbx_seq_one_letter_code
_entity_poly.pdbx_strand_id
1 'polypeptide(L)' 'MTQVTVSREKFSKVLADVEILVEDVASLFNQDEIVKERVADINSDPSIGKSETELDAYLQKRGVKIE' A
#
# COMPACT_ATOMS: atom_id res chain seq x y z
N MET A 1 15.61 20.54 -18.16
CA MET A 1 15.26 19.95 -16.86
C MET A 1 15.96 20.75 -15.78
N THR A 2 15.22 21.23 -14.79
CA THR A 2 15.77 22.03 -13.70
C THR A 2 16.10 21.09 -12.55
N GLN A 3 17.36 21.04 -12.14
CA GLN A 3 17.81 20.18 -11.05
C GLN A 3 17.55 20.92 -9.72
N VAL A 4 16.70 20.34 -8.87
CA VAL A 4 16.37 20.90 -7.56
C VAL A 4 17.26 20.26 -6.52
N THR A 5 18.13 21.04 -5.90
CA THR A 5 19.03 20.58 -4.85
C THR A 5 18.32 20.71 -3.50
N VAL A 6 17.99 19.59 -2.88
CA VAL A 6 17.39 19.55 -1.54
C VAL A 6 18.47 19.15 -0.54
N SER A 7 18.51 19.81 0.63
CA SER A 7 19.44 19.41 1.68
C SER A 7 19.05 18.02 2.22
N ARG A 8 20.06 17.18 2.49
CA ARG A 8 19.86 15.84 3.05
C ARG A 8 18.98 15.87 4.30
N GLU A 9 19.19 16.85 5.17
CA GLU A 9 18.42 17.03 6.41
C GLU A 9 16.91 17.24 6.14
N LYS A 10 16.56 18.09 5.17
CA LYS A 10 15.16 18.29 4.78
C LYS A 10 14.55 17.02 4.21
N PHE A 11 15.32 16.28 3.42
CA PHE A 11 14.87 15.02 2.86
C PHE A 11 14.64 13.94 3.94
N SER A 12 15.58 13.81 4.88
CA SER A 12 15.46 12.91 6.02
C SER A 12 14.26 13.24 6.91
N LYS A 13 13.99 14.54 7.14
CA LYS A 13 12.81 14.96 7.89
C LYS A 13 11.50 14.55 7.20
N VAL A 14 11.40 14.76 5.89
CA VAL A 14 10.21 14.35 5.12
C VAL A 14 10.00 12.85 5.20
N LEU A 15 11.07 12.04 5.12
CA LEU A 15 10.96 10.59 5.26
C LEU A 15 10.44 10.19 6.65
N ALA A 16 10.98 10.78 7.71
CA ALA A 16 10.54 10.51 9.07
C ALA A 16 9.06 10.91 9.29
N ASP A 17 8.64 12.07 8.76
CA ASP A 17 7.24 12.52 8.85
C ASP A 17 6.30 11.54 8.11
N VAL A 18 6.74 10.95 7.00
CA VAL A 18 5.99 9.93 6.25
C VAL A 18 5.91 8.62 7.02
N GLU A 19 6.98 8.19 7.68
CA GLU A 19 6.97 6.98 8.52
C GLU A 19 5.96 7.10 9.66
N ILE A 20 5.92 8.24 10.35
CA ILE A 20 4.94 8.52 11.40
C ILE A 20 3.52 8.45 10.85
N LEU A 21 3.28 9.07 9.68
CA LEU A 21 1.95 9.02 9.05
C LEU A 21 1.54 7.57 8.70
N VAL A 22 2.49 6.75 8.25
CA VAL A 22 2.23 5.32 7.98
C VAL A 22 1.88 4.58 9.26
N GLU A 23 2.61 4.83 10.35
CA GLU A 23 2.33 4.23 11.66
C GLU A 23 0.96 4.66 12.21
N ASP A 24 0.64 5.96 12.14
CA ASP A 24 -0.63 6.51 12.58
C ASP A 24 -1.79 5.89 11.78
N VAL A 25 -1.67 5.84 10.46
CA VAL A 25 -2.68 5.22 9.59
C VAL A 25 -2.79 3.73 9.87
N ALA A 26 -1.67 3.03 10.06
CA ALA A 26 -1.67 1.62 10.43
C ALA A 26 -2.34 1.38 11.79
N SER A 27 -2.26 2.31 12.73
CA SER A 27 -2.94 2.23 14.03
C SER A 27 -4.46 2.43 13.93
N LEU A 28 -4.94 3.16 12.93
CA LEU A 28 -6.36 3.35 12.64
C LEU A 28 -7.00 2.10 12.01
N PHE A 29 -6.19 1.24 11.41
CA PHE A 29 -6.64 -0.04 10.86
C PHE A 29 -6.30 -1.16 11.83
N ASN A 30 -7.31 -1.79 12.43
CA ASN A 30 -7.10 -3.03 13.17
C ASN A 30 -6.75 -4.13 12.16
N GLN A 31 -5.45 -4.28 11.87
CA GLN A 31 -4.96 -5.21 10.86
C GLN A 31 -5.38 -6.65 11.18
N ASP A 32 -5.50 -7.01 12.45
CA ASP A 32 -5.96 -8.34 12.86
C ASP A 32 -7.40 -8.59 12.45
N GLU A 33 -8.29 -7.59 12.59
CA GLU A 33 -9.69 -7.71 12.14
C GLU A 33 -9.79 -7.75 10.62
N ILE A 34 -8.99 -6.94 9.90
CA ILE A 34 -8.93 -6.96 8.43
C ILE A 34 -8.42 -8.32 7.92
N VAL A 35 -7.44 -8.90 8.60
CA VAL A 35 -6.90 -10.23 8.26
C VAL A 35 -7.95 -11.30 8.54
N LYS A 36 -8.65 -11.26 9.68
CA LYS A 36 -9.75 -12.19 9.98
C LYS A 36 -10.88 -12.12 8.96
N GLU A 37 -11.29 -10.92 8.58
CA GLU A 37 -12.31 -10.68 7.56
C GLU A 37 -11.87 -11.28 6.21
N ARG A 38 -10.64 -10.99 5.76
CA ARG A 38 -10.10 -11.57 4.53
C ARG A 38 -10.00 -13.09 4.56
N VAL A 39 -9.60 -13.67 5.68
CA VAL A 39 -9.55 -15.13 5.84
C VAL A 39 -10.96 -15.73 5.80
N ALA A 40 -11.95 -15.06 6.40
CA ALA A 40 -13.35 -15.48 6.32
C ALA A 40 -13.89 -15.38 4.88
N ASP A 41 -13.55 -14.32 4.14
CA ASP A 41 -13.92 -14.15 2.74
C ASP A 41 -13.32 -15.26 1.86
N ILE A 42 -12.02 -15.56 2.00
CA ILE A 42 -11.34 -16.64 1.27
C ILE A 42 -11.97 -18.01 1.58
N ASN A 43 -12.33 -18.26 2.83
CA ASN A 43 -12.93 -19.53 3.23
C ASN A 43 -14.40 -19.67 2.78
N SER A 44 -15.13 -18.57 2.70
CA SER A 44 -16.54 -18.56 2.30
C SER A 44 -16.75 -18.55 0.79
N ASP A 45 -15.80 -17.98 0.05
CA ASP A 45 -15.74 -18.05 -1.41
C ASP A 45 -14.27 -18.09 -1.88
N PRO A 46 -13.73 -19.29 -2.16
CA PRO A 46 -12.35 -19.46 -2.62
C PRO A 46 -12.05 -18.74 -3.95
N SER A 47 -13.08 -18.29 -4.68
CA SER A 47 -12.93 -17.52 -5.92
C SER A 47 -12.74 -16.02 -5.70
N ILE A 48 -12.89 -15.52 -4.47
CA ILE A 48 -12.52 -14.15 -4.04
C ILE A 48 -11.00 -14.04 -3.78
N GLY A 49 -10.21 -15.02 -4.21
CA GLY A 49 -8.82 -14.73 -4.54
C GLY A 49 -8.83 -13.77 -5.73
N LYS A 50 -8.43 -12.51 -5.51
CA LYS A 50 -8.28 -11.55 -6.61
C LYS A 50 -7.54 -12.24 -7.74
N SER A 51 -8.21 -12.49 -8.86
CA SER A 51 -7.59 -13.17 -10.00
C SER A 51 -6.32 -12.42 -10.41
N GLU A 52 -5.38 -13.08 -11.08
CA GLU A 52 -4.21 -12.39 -11.65
C GLU A 52 -4.65 -11.16 -12.46
N THR A 53 -5.78 -11.25 -13.16
CA THR A 53 -6.40 -10.13 -13.88
C THR A 53 -6.81 -8.96 -12.98
N GLU A 54 -7.34 -9.21 -11.79
CA GLU A 54 -7.70 -8.16 -10.83
C GLU A 54 -6.47 -7.53 -10.15
N LEU A 55 -5.44 -8.33 -9.91
CA LEU A 55 -4.14 -7.85 -9.46
C LEU A 55 -3.50 -6.95 -10.52
N ASP A 56 -3.52 -7.38 -11.77
CA ASP A 56 -2.94 -6.64 -12.88
C ASP A 56 -3.66 -5.31 -13.11
N ALA A 57 -5.00 -5.33 -13.06
CA ALA A 57 -5.80 -4.12 -13.14
C ALA A 57 -5.52 -3.14 -11.98
N TYR A 58 -5.30 -3.66 -10.77
CA TYR A 58 -4.94 -2.86 -9.61
C TYR A 58 -3.55 -2.20 -9.78
N LEU A 59 -2.56 -2.96 -10.25
CA LEU A 59 -1.20 -2.51 -10.45
C LEU A 59 -1.08 -1.50 -11.62
N GLN A 60 -1.79 -1.73 -12.73
CA GLN A 60 -1.87 -0.79 -13.86
C GLN A 60 -2.46 0.57 -13.43
N LYS A 61 -3.54 0.58 -12.62
CA LYS A 61 -4.11 1.82 -12.07
C LYS A 61 -3.11 2.64 -11.24
N ARG A 62 -2.08 1.99 -10.70
CA ARG A 62 -1.00 2.63 -9.94
C ARG A 62 0.25 2.94 -10.78
N GLY A 63 0.16 2.77 -12.11
CA GLY A 63 1.24 3.06 -13.04
C GLY A 63 2.35 2.01 -13.09
N VAL A 64 2.11 0.83 -12.52
CA VAL A 64 3.04 -0.31 -12.64
C VAL A 64 2.82 -0.97 -13.99
N LYS A 65 3.91 -1.12 -14.76
CA LYS A 65 3.89 -1.88 -16.02
C LYS A 65 3.99 -3.38 -15.70
N ILE A 66 3.11 -4.16 -16.31
CA ILE A 66 3.07 -5.61 -16.24
C ILE A 66 3.31 -6.12 -17.67
N GLU A 67 4.16 -7.13 -17.81
CA GLU A 67 4.59 -7.72 -19.09
C GLU A 67 3.59 -8.75 -19.63
#